data_AF-X1SNM4-F1
#
_entry.id   AF-X1SNM4-F1
#
_cell.length_a   1.000
_cell.length_b   1.000
_cell.length_c   1.000
_cell.angle_alpha   90.00
_cell.angle_beta   90.00
_cell.angle_gamma   90.00
#
_symmetry.space_group_name_H-M   'P 1'
#
loop_
_entity.id
_entity.type
_entity.pdbx_description
1 polymer ?
#
loop_
_entity_poly.entity_id
_entity_poly.type
_entity_poly.pdbx_seq_one_letter_code
_entity_poly.pdbx_strand_id
1 'polypeptide(L)'
;ITIKAEQEGKTPAEIASKYHQQFLDSWQKLGISFDLFTNTSTANHAEVSCDIFLTLLDRGYIYKSIVLQPFCPHCQRFLPDRYIEGTCPYCNSSGARGDQCDECGKPINPVELINPHCRHCGTTPQFKDSEHFFLKLTAFEDRLLTWVKQQTHWRQDVLNFTTRYLEEGLKDRAITRDIDWGIPVPLDSFEGKCLYVWFEAVIGYLSATKEWAKSRGSEEEWRSFWQGDVKSYYFIGKDNIIFHTIIWPAMLMGYGELNLPYDVPANEFLTIEG
;
A
#
# COMPACT_ATOMS: atom_id res chain seq x y z
N ILE A 1 -2.07 12.22 0.62
CA ILE A 1 -1.30 13.20 1.44
C ILE A 1 -0.72 14.31 0.56
N THR A 2 0.12 13.99 -0.43
CA THR A 2 0.79 14.97 -1.32
C THR A 2 -0.14 15.97 -1.99
N ILE A 3 -1.23 15.50 -2.62
CA ILE A 3 -2.23 16.37 -3.29
C ILE A 3 -2.81 17.40 -2.31
N LYS A 4 -3.12 16.96 -1.07
CA LYS A 4 -3.71 17.82 -0.04
C LYS A 4 -2.71 18.85 0.47
N ALA A 5 -1.44 18.45 0.56
CA ALA A 5 -0.33 19.33 0.89
C ALA A 5 -0.17 20.44 -0.15
N GLU A 6 -0.13 20.08 -1.44
CA GLU A 6 -0.06 21.04 -2.55
C GLU A 6 -1.27 22.00 -2.56
N GLN A 7 -2.49 21.47 -2.37
CA GLN A 7 -3.71 22.29 -2.28
C GLN A 7 -3.73 23.28 -1.11
N GLU A 8 -3.13 22.91 0.03
CA GLU A 8 -3.05 23.78 1.22
C GLU A 8 -1.77 24.62 1.25
N GLY A 9 -0.88 24.50 0.27
CA GLY A 9 0.44 25.15 0.30
C GLY A 9 1.32 24.70 1.47
N LYS A 10 1.18 23.44 1.89
CA LYS A 10 1.88 22.82 3.03
C LYS A 10 2.76 21.68 2.57
N THR A 11 3.69 21.28 3.41
CA THR A 11 4.46 20.04 3.23
C THR A 11 3.58 18.81 3.51
N PRO A 12 3.83 17.67 2.86
CA PRO A 12 3.17 16.40 3.20
C PRO A 12 3.29 16.02 4.68
N ALA A 13 4.43 16.33 5.30
CA ALA A 13 4.69 16.10 6.73
C ALA A 13 3.72 16.88 7.61
N GLU A 14 3.52 18.18 7.36
CA GLU A 14 2.56 19.00 8.12
C GLU A 14 1.13 18.48 8.01
N ILE A 15 0.73 18.01 6.82
CA ILE A 15 -0.59 17.39 6.63
C ILE A 15 -0.69 16.09 7.44
N ALA A 16 0.31 15.22 7.35
CA ALA A 16 0.33 13.96 8.09
C ALA A 16 0.28 14.18 9.61
N SER A 17 1.10 15.09 10.15
CA SER A 17 1.12 15.42 11.58
C SER A 17 -0.21 16.02 12.05
N LYS A 18 -0.82 16.92 11.26
CA LYS A 18 -2.14 17.49 11.57
C LYS A 18 -3.20 16.40 11.72
N TYR A 19 -3.30 15.48 10.76
CA TYR A 19 -4.29 14.40 10.82
C TYR A 19 -3.97 13.37 11.91
N HIS A 20 -2.69 13.07 12.15
CA HIS A 20 -2.27 12.19 13.25
C HIS A 20 -2.78 12.72 14.61
N GLN A 21 -2.62 14.01 14.89
CA GLN A 21 -3.15 14.61 16.12
C GLN A 21 -4.68 14.54 16.18
N GLN A 22 -5.38 14.81 15.08
CA GLN A 22 -6.84 14.68 15.04
C GLN A 22 -7.31 13.25 15.30
N PHE A 23 -6.59 12.25 14.81
CA PHE A 23 -6.89 10.85 15.10
C PHE A 23 -6.70 10.53 16.58
N LEU A 24 -5.59 10.95 17.20
CA LEU A 24 -5.36 10.79 18.64
C LEU A 24 -6.50 11.40 19.48
N ASP A 25 -6.90 12.62 19.16
CA ASP A 25 -8.00 13.31 19.85
C ASP A 25 -9.33 12.55 19.70
N SER A 26 -9.61 12.02 18.50
CA SER A 26 -10.81 11.22 18.23
C SER A 26 -10.79 9.89 18.98
N TRP A 27 -9.67 9.17 19.01
CA TRP A 27 -9.55 7.91 19.75
C TRP A 27 -9.80 8.10 21.24
N GLN A 28 -9.22 9.18 21.82
CA GLN A 28 -9.46 9.54 23.21
C GLN A 28 -10.95 9.80 23.48
N LYS A 29 -11.62 10.59 22.62
CA LYS A 29 -13.06 10.90 22.77
C LYS A 29 -13.96 9.68 22.61
N LEU A 30 -13.57 8.71 21.79
CA LEU A 30 -14.28 7.44 21.60
C LEU A 30 -13.98 6.41 22.70
N GLY A 31 -13.05 6.69 23.61
CA GLY A 31 -12.64 5.75 24.65
C GLY A 31 -11.81 4.58 24.12
N ILE A 32 -11.20 4.72 22.95
CA ILE A 32 -10.31 3.71 22.35
C ILE A 32 -8.89 3.98 22.86
N SER A 33 -8.25 2.93 23.36
CA SER A 33 -6.86 2.97 23.84
C SER A 33 -6.00 1.98 23.07
N PHE A 34 -4.75 2.36 22.86
CA PHE A 34 -3.73 1.55 22.21
C PHE A 34 -2.50 1.51 23.10
N ASP A 35 -1.82 0.36 23.19
CA ASP A 35 -0.52 0.26 23.86
C ASP A 35 0.54 1.13 23.16
N LEU A 36 0.42 1.26 21.84
CA LEU A 36 1.16 2.21 21.02
C LEU A 36 0.29 2.65 19.83
N PHE A 37 0.21 3.96 19.60
CA PHE A 37 -0.33 4.53 18.36
C PHE A 37 0.77 5.35 17.68
N THR A 38 1.34 4.82 16.59
CA THR A 38 2.48 5.41 15.87
C THR A 38 2.10 5.76 14.42
N ASN A 39 3.07 6.09 13.57
CA ASN A 39 2.88 6.42 12.16
C ASN A 39 4.00 5.82 11.29
N THR A 40 3.76 5.73 9.99
CA THR A 40 4.71 5.15 9.02
C THR A 40 5.79 6.14 8.55
N SER A 41 5.90 7.32 9.18
CA SER A 41 6.97 8.29 8.91
C SER A 41 8.12 8.19 9.90
N THR A 42 8.10 7.24 10.84
CA THR A 42 9.19 7.06 11.81
C THR A 42 10.42 6.43 11.16
N ALA A 43 11.61 6.76 11.69
CA ALA A 43 12.86 6.15 11.25
C ALA A 43 12.86 4.62 11.45
N ASN A 44 12.25 4.16 12.55
CA ASN A 44 12.06 2.74 12.82
C ASN A 44 11.23 2.05 11.73
N HIS A 45 10.14 2.67 11.29
CA HIS A 45 9.35 2.13 10.19
C HIS A 45 10.14 2.06 8.88
N ALA A 46 10.89 3.12 8.55
CA ALA A 46 11.75 3.13 7.37
C ALA A 46 12.80 2.01 7.40
N GLU A 47 13.47 1.80 8.54
CA GLU A 47 14.46 0.74 8.73
C GLU A 47 13.87 -0.65 8.50
N VAL A 48 12.73 -0.95 9.12
CA VAL A 48 12.06 -2.26 9.00
C VAL A 48 11.53 -2.50 7.59
N SER A 49 11.00 -1.46 6.94
CA SER A 49 10.51 -1.56 5.56
C SER A 49 11.65 -1.80 4.57
N CYS A 50 12.81 -1.14 4.76
CA CYS A 50 14.00 -1.37 3.96
C CYS A 50 14.58 -2.78 4.19
N ASP A 51 14.60 -3.26 5.43
CA ASP A 51 15.05 -4.62 5.78
C ASP A 51 14.20 -5.71 5.09
N ILE A 52 12.87 -5.59 5.16
CA ILE A 52 11.96 -6.52 4.44
C ILE A 52 12.19 -6.43 2.93
N PHE A 53 12.31 -5.22 2.38
CA PHE A 53 12.56 -5.03 0.95
C PHE A 53 13.86 -5.73 0.51
N LEU A 54 14.97 -5.48 1.20
CA LEU A 54 16.27 -6.06 0.87
C LEU A 54 16.28 -7.57 1.02
N THR A 55 15.65 -8.11 2.07
CA THR A 55 15.53 -9.56 2.29
C THR A 55 14.72 -10.25 1.19
N LEU A 56 13.59 -9.66 0.79
CA LEU A 56 12.77 -10.20 -0.30
C LEU A 56 13.47 -10.10 -1.66
N LEU A 57 14.28 -9.06 -1.87
CA LEU A 57 15.11 -8.90 -3.05
C LEU A 57 16.22 -9.97 -3.12
N ASP A 58 16.97 -10.17 -2.03
CA ASP A 58 18.02 -11.19 -1.92
C ASP A 58 17.48 -12.60 -2.18
N ARG A 59 16.27 -12.89 -1.66
CA ARG A 59 15.60 -14.18 -1.85
C ARG A 59 14.90 -14.35 -3.22
N GLY A 60 15.02 -13.38 -4.12
CA GLY A 60 14.46 -13.46 -5.47
C GLY A 60 12.93 -13.33 -5.56
N TYR A 61 12.29 -12.80 -4.51
CA TYR A 61 10.85 -12.51 -4.49
C TYR A 61 10.53 -11.09 -4.96
N ILE A 62 11.54 -10.25 -5.16
CA ILE A 62 11.43 -8.94 -5.80
C ILE A 62 12.30 -8.94 -7.05
N TYR A 63 11.80 -8.36 -8.14
CA TYR A 63 12.54 -8.20 -9.40
C TYR A 63 12.27 -6.83 -10.04
N LYS A 64 13.13 -6.42 -10.98
CA LYS A 64 12.98 -5.17 -11.72
C LYS A 64 12.18 -5.39 -13.01
N SER A 65 11.30 -4.46 -13.34
CA SER A 65 10.62 -4.41 -14.63
C SER A 65 10.33 -2.96 -15.03
N ILE A 66 10.23 -2.71 -16.33
CA ILE A 66 9.98 -1.39 -16.89
C ILE A 66 8.47 -1.21 -17.11
N VAL A 67 7.97 -0.04 -16.71
CA VAL A 67 6.57 0.36 -16.92
C VAL A 67 6.54 1.66 -17.70
N LEU A 68 5.69 1.72 -18.72
CA LEU A 68 5.41 2.96 -19.44
C LEU A 68 4.48 3.84 -18.61
N GLN A 69 4.91 5.04 -18.24
CA GLN A 69 4.15 5.96 -17.39
C GLN A 69 4.09 7.36 -18.01
N PRO A 70 3.00 8.12 -17.78
CA PRO A 70 2.91 9.51 -18.21
C PRO A 70 3.85 10.40 -17.38
N PHE A 71 4.59 11.26 -18.05
CA PHE A 71 5.55 12.21 -17.50
C PHE A 71 5.21 13.63 -17.96
N CYS A 72 5.16 14.57 -17.02
CA CYS A 72 4.95 15.98 -17.36
C CYS A 72 6.30 16.67 -17.60
N PRO A 73 6.60 17.14 -18.82
CA PRO A 73 7.86 17.83 -19.12
C PRO A 73 7.95 19.21 -18.48
N HIS A 74 6.82 19.85 -18.14
CA HIS A 74 6.83 21.14 -17.45
C HIS A 74 7.09 20.98 -15.94
N CYS A 75 6.39 20.03 -15.29
CA CYS A 75 6.56 19.76 -13.86
C CYS A 75 7.76 18.86 -13.54
N GLN A 76 8.44 18.32 -14.56
CA GLN A 76 9.58 17.39 -14.43
C GLN A 76 9.30 16.20 -13.49
N ARG A 77 8.09 15.61 -13.59
CA ARG A 77 7.68 14.48 -12.75
C ARG A 77 6.78 13.50 -13.49
N PHE A 78 6.81 12.24 -13.06
CA PHE A 78 5.81 11.26 -13.45
C PHE A 78 4.44 11.61 -12.85
N LEU A 79 3.37 11.27 -13.58
CA LEU A 79 1.99 11.56 -13.22
C LEU A 79 1.30 10.26 -12.79
N PRO A 80 1.15 10.00 -11.48
CA PRO A 80 0.23 8.96 -11.04
C PRO A 80 -1.18 9.22 -11.58
N ASP A 81 -2.03 8.19 -11.64
CA ASP A 81 -3.35 8.23 -12.29
C ASP A 81 -4.23 9.44 -11.90
N ARG A 82 -4.09 9.96 -10.67
CA ARG A 82 -4.82 11.13 -10.16
C ARG A 82 -4.32 12.49 -10.63
N TYR A 83 -3.13 12.54 -11.24
CA TYR A 83 -2.46 13.74 -11.73
C TYR A 83 -2.52 13.87 -13.26
N ILE A 84 -3.13 12.91 -13.94
CA ILE A 84 -3.45 12.94 -15.36
C ILE A 84 -4.96 12.95 -15.53
N GLU A 85 -5.44 13.90 -16.32
CA GLU A 85 -6.85 14.03 -16.66
C GLU A 85 -6.98 14.14 -18.19
N GLY A 86 -8.13 13.75 -18.71
CA GLY A 86 -8.41 13.81 -20.14
C GLY A 86 -9.89 13.60 -20.43
N THR A 87 -10.20 13.31 -21.68
CA THR A 87 -11.55 12.95 -22.13
C THR A 87 -11.72 11.44 -22.11
N CYS A 88 -12.82 10.97 -21.54
CA CYS A 88 -13.17 9.55 -21.47
C CYS A 88 -13.35 8.96 -22.88
N PRO A 89 -12.65 7.88 -23.25
CA PRO A 89 -12.78 7.26 -24.57
C PRO A 89 -14.13 6.54 -24.76
N TYR A 90 -14.87 6.29 -23.69
CA TYR A 90 -16.13 5.53 -23.73
C TYR A 90 -17.39 6.38 -23.75
N CYS A 91 -17.39 7.54 -23.09
CA CYS A 91 -18.58 8.40 -22.97
C CYS A 91 -18.30 9.87 -23.33
N ASN A 92 -17.07 10.22 -23.72
CA ASN A 92 -16.65 11.59 -24.08
C ASN A 92 -16.79 12.63 -22.96
N SER A 93 -16.98 12.21 -21.71
CA SER A 93 -16.92 13.14 -20.58
C SER A 93 -15.51 13.75 -20.45
N SER A 94 -15.45 15.07 -20.26
CA SER A 94 -14.23 15.79 -19.92
C SER A 94 -13.89 15.62 -18.44
N GLY A 95 -12.62 15.36 -18.12
CA GLY A 95 -12.14 15.21 -16.73
C GLY A 95 -12.04 13.77 -16.26
N ALA A 96 -12.01 12.79 -17.16
CA ALA A 96 -11.70 11.42 -16.82
C ALA A 96 -10.26 11.32 -16.29
N ARG A 97 -10.08 10.54 -15.22
CA ARG A 97 -8.79 10.32 -14.57
C ARG A 97 -8.06 9.16 -15.23
N GLY A 98 -6.76 9.05 -14.96
CA GLY A 98 -5.91 7.99 -15.52
C GLY A 98 -6.38 6.58 -15.21
N ASP A 99 -7.15 6.37 -14.14
CA ASP A 99 -7.61 5.07 -13.66
C ASP A 99 -9.10 4.81 -13.90
N GLN A 100 -9.92 5.86 -14.00
CA GLN A 100 -11.38 5.75 -14.02
C GLN A 100 -12.05 7.00 -14.60
N CYS A 101 -13.19 6.82 -15.27
CA CYS A 101 -14.14 7.89 -15.55
C CYS A 101 -15.23 7.96 -14.48
N ASP A 102 -15.35 9.10 -13.80
CA ASP A 102 -16.34 9.29 -12.73
C ASP A 102 -17.79 9.36 -13.28
N GLU A 103 -18.00 9.72 -14.56
CA GLU A 103 -19.34 9.78 -15.18
C GLU A 103 -19.90 8.41 -15.60
N CYS A 104 -19.09 7.56 -16.24
CA CYS A 104 -19.56 6.25 -16.72
C CYS A 104 -19.05 5.07 -15.89
N GLY A 105 -18.21 5.32 -14.89
CA GLY A 105 -17.67 4.34 -13.96
C GLY A 105 -16.62 3.38 -14.54
N LYS A 106 -16.33 3.45 -15.85
CA LYS A 106 -15.41 2.51 -16.51
C LYS A 106 -13.96 2.77 -16.09
N PRO A 107 -13.17 1.71 -15.84
CA PRO A 107 -11.72 1.84 -15.68
C PRO A 107 -11.11 2.27 -17.01
N ILE A 108 -10.06 3.09 -16.94
CA ILE A 108 -9.33 3.62 -18.09
C ILE A 108 -7.85 3.36 -17.84
N ASN A 109 -7.09 3.08 -18.89
CA ASN A 109 -5.63 3.15 -18.81
C ASN A 109 -5.18 4.57 -19.20
N PRO A 110 -4.19 5.20 -18.53
CA PRO A 110 -3.73 6.54 -18.88
C PRO A 110 -3.39 6.74 -20.37
N VAL A 111 -2.93 5.70 -21.07
CA VAL A 111 -2.63 5.73 -22.51
C VAL A 111 -3.88 5.86 -23.40
N GLU A 112 -5.05 5.52 -22.89
CA GLU A 112 -6.34 5.55 -23.62
C GLU A 112 -7.07 6.88 -23.47
N LEU A 113 -6.63 7.76 -22.56
CA LEU A 113 -7.22 9.07 -22.38
C LEU A 113 -7.08 9.91 -23.65
N ILE A 114 -8.18 10.49 -24.11
CA ILE A 114 -8.19 11.43 -25.23
C ILE A 114 -7.74 12.80 -24.71
N ASN A 115 -6.80 13.46 -25.39
CA ASN A 115 -6.22 14.75 -25.00
C ASN A 115 -5.77 14.79 -23.52
N PRO A 116 -4.86 13.87 -23.11
CA PRO A 116 -4.40 13.84 -21.74
C PRO A 116 -3.63 15.12 -21.41
N HIS A 117 -3.82 15.62 -20.20
CA HIS A 117 -3.10 16.77 -19.68
C HIS A 117 -2.78 16.57 -18.20
N CYS A 118 -1.68 17.19 -17.77
CA CYS A 118 -1.30 17.22 -16.37
C CYS A 118 -2.30 18.09 -15.59
N ARG A 119 -2.91 17.51 -14.56
CA ARG A 119 -3.86 18.22 -13.68
C ARG A 119 -3.29 19.49 -13.05
N HIS A 120 -1.98 19.54 -12.85
CA HIS A 120 -1.31 20.69 -12.22
C HIS A 120 -1.07 21.87 -13.13
N CYS A 121 -0.60 21.63 -14.35
CA CYS A 121 -0.10 22.69 -15.23
C CYS A 121 -0.76 22.69 -16.62
N GLY A 122 -1.67 21.76 -16.90
CA GLY A 122 -2.34 21.61 -18.19
C GLY A 122 -1.45 21.09 -19.32
N THR A 123 -0.17 20.83 -19.09
CA THR A 123 0.75 20.36 -20.13
C THR A 123 0.42 18.93 -20.54
N THR A 124 0.41 18.65 -21.85
CA THR A 124 0.26 17.29 -22.39
C THR A 124 1.41 16.39 -21.93
N PRO A 125 1.12 15.24 -21.29
CA PRO A 125 2.16 14.34 -20.81
C PRO A 125 2.82 13.58 -21.96
N GLN A 126 4.09 13.22 -21.76
CA GLN A 126 4.85 12.30 -22.60
C GLN A 126 4.93 10.95 -21.90
N PHE A 127 4.78 9.85 -22.61
CA PHE A 127 4.98 8.53 -22.01
C PHE A 127 6.46 8.19 -21.98
N LYS A 128 6.97 7.83 -20.80
CA LYS A 128 8.37 7.47 -20.58
C LYS A 128 8.44 6.14 -19.84
N ASP A 129 9.45 5.37 -20.18
CA ASP A 129 9.81 4.16 -19.47
C ASP A 129 10.33 4.51 -18.07
N SER A 130 9.82 3.82 -17.06
CA SER A 130 10.26 3.93 -15.67
C SER A 130 10.52 2.53 -15.12
N GLU A 131 11.73 2.29 -14.62
CA GLU A 131 12.08 1.02 -13.98
C GLU A 131 11.49 0.98 -12.56
N HIS A 132 10.86 -0.13 -12.21
CA HIS A 132 10.25 -0.37 -10.91
C HIS A 132 10.61 -1.75 -10.38
N PHE A 133 10.67 -1.86 -9.06
CA PHE A 133 10.64 -3.16 -8.39
C PHE A 133 9.22 -3.69 -8.30
N PHE A 134 9.08 -4.99 -8.54
CA PHE A 134 7.85 -5.76 -8.47
C PHE A 134 7.97 -6.87 -7.42
N LEU A 135 6.94 -7.02 -6.59
CA LEU A 135 6.78 -8.17 -5.72
C LEU A 135 6.20 -9.34 -6.53
N LYS A 136 6.90 -10.47 -6.53
CA LYS A 136 6.56 -11.69 -7.26
C LYS A 136 5.47 -12.49 -6.55
N LEU A 137 4.27 -11.92 -6.45
CA LEU A 137 3.10 -12.55 -5.79
C LEU A 137 2.77 -13.92 -6.39
N THR A 138 2.98 -14.08 -7.70
CA THR A 138 2.83 -15.36 -8.42
C THR A 138 3.63 -16.50 -7.80
N ALA A 139 4.76 -16.23 -7.15
CA ALA A 139 5.58 -17.26 -6.50
C ALA A 139 5.00 -17.79 -5.18
N PHE A 140 3.92 -17.17 -4.66
CA PHE A 140 3.31 -17.52 -3.37
C PHE A 140 1.92 -18.13 -3.50
N GLU A 141 1.33 -18.16 -4.70
CA GLU A 141 -0.07 -18.54 -4.93
C GLU A 141 -0.45 -19.88 -4.28
N ASP A 142 0.29 -20.95 -4.56
CA ASP A 142 0.03 -22.29 -4.01
C ASP A 142 0.16 -22.34 -2.47
N ARG A 143 1.18 -21.66 -1.94
CA ARG A 143 1.45 -21.60 -0.49
C ARG A 143 0.35 -20.82 0.24
N LEU A 144 -0.09 -19.71 -0.34
CA LEU A 144 -1.19 -18.90 0.16
C LEU A 144 -2.50 -19.67 0.10
N LEU A 145 -2.80 -20.32 -1.02
CA LEU A 145 -4.03 -21.10 -1.17
C LEU A 145 -4.08 -22.25 -0.16
N THR A 146 -2.95 -22.93 0.06
CA THR A 146 -2.82 -23.99 1.07
C THR A 146 -3.07 -23.44 2.47
N TRP A 147 -2.46 -22.30 2.80
CA TRP A 147 -2.62 -21.66 4.11
C TRP A 147 -4.06 -21.16 4.35
N VAL A 148 -4.66 -20.46 3.36
CA VAL A 148 -6.02 -19.92 3.42
C VAL A 148 -7.06 -21.02 3.62
N LYS A 149 -6.91 -22.17 2.94
CA LYS A 149 -7.83 -23.31 3.09
C LYS A 149 -7.88 -23.89 4.51
N GLN A 150 -6.85 -23.65 5.32
CA GLN A 150 -6.80 -24.10 6.72
C GLN A 150 -7.49 -23.12 7.68
N GLN A 151 -7.82 -21.91 7.23
CA GLN A 151 -8.40 -20.85 8.07
C GLN A 151 -9.92 -20.98 8.19
N THR A 152 -10.40 -22.14 8.63
CA THR A 152 -11.83 -22.46 8.74
C THR A 152 -12.58 -21.60 9.76
N HIS A 153 -11.85 -20.91 10.65
CA HIS A 153 -12.42 -19.97 11.63
C HIS A 153 -12.62 -18.56 11.08
N TRP A 154 -12.09 -18.23 9.89
CA TRP A 154 -12.32 -16.92 9.28
C TRP A 154 -13.79 -16.74 8.90
N ARG A 155 -14.23 -15.49 8.85
CA ARG A 155 -15.55 -15.14 8.28
C ARG A 155 -15.65 -15.68 6.86
N GLN A 156 -16.78 -16.29 6.52
CA GLN A 156 -16.98 -16.98 5.25
C GLN A 156 -16.73 -16.08 4.04
N ASP A 157 -17.12 -14.81 4.10
CA ASP A 157 -16.90 -13.85 3.00
C ASP A 157 -15.42 -13.56 2.78
N VAL A 158 -14.62 -13.43 3.85
CA VAL A 158 -13.17 -13.23 3.78
C VAL A 158 -12.49 -14.46 3.15
N LEU A 159 -12.87 -15.65 3.63
CA LEU A 159 -12.34 -16.92 3.13
C LEU A 159 -12.70 -17.14 1.66
N ASN A 160 -13.96 -16.96 1.29
CA ASN A 160 -14.45 -17.15 -0.07
C ASN A 160 -13.83 -16.14 -1.04
N PHE A 161 -13.80 -14.86 -0.67
CA PHE A 161 -13.20 -13.81 -1.49
C PHE A 161 -11.71 -14.09 -1.73
N THR A 162 -10.96 -14.40 -0.67
CA THR A 162 -9.52 -14.68 -0.77
C THR A 162 -9.26 -15.93 -1.62
N THR A 163 -10.02 -17.00 -1.40
CA THR A 163 -9.86 -18.27 -2.14
C THR A 163 -10.12 -18.06 -3.63
N ARG A 164 -11.22 -17.39 -3.99
CA ARG A 164 -11.53 -17.09 -5.40
C ARG A 164 -10.45 -16.24 -6.06
N TYR A 165 -9.98 -15.20 -5.36
CA TYR A 165 -8.93 -14.32 -5.88
C TYR A 165 -7.62 -15.07 -6.14
N LEU A 166 -7.27 -16.04 -5.30
CA LEU A 166 -6.12 -16.91 -5.50
C LEU A 166 -6.33 -17.90 -6.66
N GLU A 167 -7.53 -18.47 -6.80
CA GLU A 167 -7.88 -19.39 -7.89
C GLU A 167 -7.95 -18.71 -9.27
N GLU A 168 -8.23 -17.41 -9.33
CA GLU A 168 -8.17 -16.60 -10.55
C GLU A 168 -6.74 -16.32 -11.04
N GLY A 169 -5.74 -16.54 -10.18
CA GLY A 169 -4.33 -16.29 -10.45
C GLY A 169 -3.87 -14.90 -10.02
N LEU A 170 -2.76 -14.86 -9.28
CA LEU A 170 -2.13 -13.62 -8.84
C LEU A 170 -1.34 -12.95 -9.96
N LYS A 171 -1.24 -11.62 -9.88
CA LYS A 171 -0.35 -10.82 -10.71
C LYS A 171 0.69 -10.15 -9.84
N ASP A 172 1.92 -10.13 -10.33
CA ASP A 172 3.00 -9.40 -9.68
C ASP A 172 2.70 -7.89 -9.65
N ARG A 173 3.11 -7.22 -8.58
CA ARG A 173 2.73 -5.82 -8.33
C ARG A 173 3.96 -4.94 -8.17
N ALA A 174 3.96 -3.79 -8.83
CA ALA A 174 4.98 -2.76 -8.63
C ALA A 174 4.91 -2.21 -7.20
N ILE A 175 6.02 -2.32 -6.46
CA ILE A 175 6.18 -1.90 -5.06
C ILE A 175 7.03 -0.64 -4.90
N THR A 176 7.29 0.08 -5.98
CA THR A 176 7.99 1.37 -5.97
C THR A 176 7.22 2.41 -6.76
N ARG A 177 7.42 3.69 -6.47
CA ARG A 177 6.77 4.82 -7.14
C ARG A 177 7.75 5.96 -7.36
N ASP A 178 7.59 6.65 -8.48
CA ASP A 178 8.28 7.90 -8.80
C ASP A 178 7.65 9.08 -8.05
N ILE A 179 7.90 9.14 -6.74
CA ILE A 179 7.41 10.18 -5.84
C ILE A 179 8.49 10.55 -4.83
N ASP A 180 8.50 11.82 -4.42
CA ASP A 180 9.50 12.35 -3.47
C ASP A 180 9.09 12.19 -1.99
N TRP A 181 7.84 11.81 -1.74
CA TRP A 181 7.30 11.65 -0.38
C TRP A 181 6.98 10.17 -0.09
N GLY A 182 7.78 9.59 0.81
CA GLY A 182 7.67 8.20 1.25
C GLY A 182 9.02 7.69 1.77
N ILE A 183 9.12 6.38 1.95
CA ILE A 183 10.39 5.71 2.31
C ILE A 183 11.21 5.55 1.03
N PRO A 184 12.42 6.14 0.92
CA PRO A 184 13.27 5.96 -0.25
C PRO A 184 13.60 4.49 -0.49
N VAL A 185 13.72 4.08 -1.75
CA VAL A 185 14.23 2.73 -2.06
C VAL A 185 15.69 2.63 -1.59
N PRO A 186 16.08 1.59 -0.83
CA PRO A 186 17.42 1.49 -0.23
C PRO A 186 18.48 1.02 -1.23
N LEU A 187 18.50 1.59 -2.43
CA LEU A 187 19.44 1.28 -3.52
C LEU A 187 19.78 2.56 -4.29
N ASP A 188 21.07 2.89 -4.39
CA ASP A 188 21.55 4.10 -5.07
C ASP A 188 21.07 4.22 -6.53
N SER A 189 20.86 3.08 -7.21
CA SER A 189 20.35 3.09 -8.58
C SER A 189 18.86 3.45 -8.71
N PHE A 190 18.18 3.76 -7.60
CA PHE A 190 16.75 4.10 -7.52
C PHE A 190 16.50 5.44 -6.79
N GLU A 191 17.47 6.36 -6.83
CA GLU A 191 17.26 7.74 -6.36
C GLU A 191 15.99 8.37 -6.98
N GLY A 192 15.25 9.15 -6.18
CA GLY A 192 13.99 9.77 -6.59
C GLY A 192 12.78 8.82 -6.61
N LYS A 193 12.94 7.58 -6.14
CA LYS A 193 11.83 6.62 -5.99
C LYS A 193 11.63 6.25 -4.51
N CYS A 194 10.37 6.06 -4.14
CA CYS A 194 9.98 5.55 -2.83
C CYS A 194 9.36 4.15 -2.94
N LEU A 195 9.43 3.40 -1.83
CA LEU A 195 8.59 2.23 -1.62
C LEU A 195 7.12 2.65 -1.70
N TYR A 196 6.33 1.85 -2.39
CA TYR A 196 4.91 2.12 -2.56
C TYR A 196 4.19 1.93 -1.22
N VAL A 197 3.29 2.85 -0.87
CA VAL A 197 2.55 2.80 0.41
C VAL A 197 1.84 1.46 0.66
N TRP A 198 1.31 0.80 -0.37
CA TRP A 198 0.65 -0.50 -0.18
C TRP A 198 1.63 -1.67 0.05
N PHE A 199 2.92 -1.47 -0.20
CA PHE A 199 3.97 -2.39 0.21
C PHE A 199 4.39 -2.12 1.65
N GLU A 200 4.68 -0.85 2.02
CA GLU A 200 5.19 -0.54 3.36
C GLU A 200 4.12 -0.46 4.46
N ALA A 201 2.88 -0.07 4.15
CA ALA A 201 1.88 0.20 5.21
C ALA A 201 1.55 -1.03 6.06
N VAL A 202 1.53 -2.22 5.45
CA VAL A 202 1.32 -3.50 6.18
C VAL A 202 2.54 -3.89 7.02
N ILE A 203 3.73 -3.42 6.67
CA ILE A 203 4.95 -3.54 7.49
C ILE A 203 4.82 -2.68 8.76
N GLY A 204 3.97 -1.65 8.72
CA GLY A 204 3.61 -0.78 9.83
C GLY A 204 3.26 -1.53 11.11
N TYR A 205 2.61 -2.70 11.00
CA TYR A 205 2.28 -3.53 12.16
C TYR A 205 3.54 -4.08 12.84
N LEU A 206 4.47 -4.65 12.08
CA LEU A 206 5.73 -5.18 12.61
C LEU A 206 6.61 -4.05 13.17
N SER A 207 6.75 -2.96 12.43
CA SER A 207 7.54 -1.82 12.89
C SER A 207 6.95 -1.20 14.16
N ALA A 208 5.61 -1.11 14.29
CA ALA A 208 4.97 -0.62 15.50
C ALA A 208 5.25 -1.54 16.70
N THR A 209 5.21 -2.87 16.53
CA THR A 209 5.56 -3.79 17.63
C THR A 209 7.04 -3.65 18.03
N LYS A 210 7.95 -3.50 17.06
CA LYS A 210 9.37 -3.23 17.33
C LYS A 210 9.57 -1.90 18.07
N GLU A 211 8.84 -0.85 17.68
CA GLU A 211 8.87 0.46 18.33
C GLU A 211 8.35 0.39 19.77
N TRP A 212 7.23 -0.30 19.97
CA TRP A 212 6.65 -0.55 21.29
C TRP A 212 7.65 -1.27 22.19
N ALA A 213 8.24 -2.38 21.72
CA ALA A 213 9.22 -3.16 22.46
C ALA A 213 10.45 -2.30 22.85
N LYS A 214 10.94 -1.48 21.92
CA LYS A 214 12.03 -0.54 22.17
C LYS A 214 11.66 0.51 23.22
N SER A 215 10.47 1.11 23.13
CA SER A 215 9.98 2.09 24.11
C SER A 215 9.82 1.52 25.53
N ARG A 216 9.65 0.20 25.63
CA ARG A 216 9.57 -0.55 26.90
C ARG A 216 10.95 -0.93 27.46
N GLY A 217 12.02 -0.68 26.73
CA GLY A 217 13.39 -1.05 27.09
C GLY A 217 13.72 -2.53 26.86
N SER A 218 12.91 -3.23 26.08
CA SER A 218 13.06 -4.67 25.79
C SER A 218 13.00 -4.91 24.29
N GLU A 219 14.09 -4.59 23.58
CA GLU A 219 14.12 -4.57 22.10
C GLU A 219 13.84 -5.92 21.44
N GLU A 220 13.90 -7.04 22.15
CA GLU A 220 13.60 -8.37 21.63
C GLU A 220 12.15 -8.82 21.93
N GLU A 221 11.41 -8.09 22.76
CA GLU A 221 10.06 -8.48 23.21
C GLU A 221 9.07 -8.58 22.06
N TRP A 222 9.26 -7.82 20.97
CA TRP A 222 8.42 -7.92 19.77
C TRP A 222 8.40 -9.34 19.19
N ARG A 223 9.48 -10.13 19.33
CA ARG A 223 9.55 -11.50 18.81
C ARG A 223 8.50 -12.40 19.43
N SER A 224 8.13 -12.18 20.70
CA SER A 224 7.08 -12.95 21.35
C SER A 224 5.74 -12.86 20.61
N PHE A 225 5.44 -11.70 20.00
CA PHE A 225 4.22 -11.47 19.21
C PHE A 225 4.28 -12.00 17.78
N TRP A 226 5.49 -12.10 17.22
CA TRP A 226 5.69 -12.41 15.80
C TRP A 226 6.31 -13.78 15.51
N GLN A 227 6.90 -14.45 16.50
CA GLN A 227 7.60 -15.74 16.33
C GLN A 227 7.12 -16.81 17.34
N GLY A 228 6.34 -16.43 18.36
CA GLY A 228 5.81 -17.34 19.37
C GLY A 228 4.49 -18.02 18.98
N ASP A 229 3.89 -18.78 19.88
CA ASP A 229 2.51 -19.29 19.71
C ASP A 229 1.51 -18.17 20.05
N VAL A 230 1.29 -17.27 19.09
CA VAL A 230 0.46 -16.07 19.25
C VAL A 230 -0.56 -15.97 18.13
N LYS A 231 -1.77 -15.56 18.50
CA LYS A 231 -2.86 -15.26 17.56
C LYS A 231 -2.88 -13.78 17.23
N SER A 232 -2.43 -13.43 16.03
CA SER A 232 -2.48 -12.05 15.51
C SER A 232 -3.82 -11.77 14.82
N TYR A 233 -4.48 -10.69 15.21
CA TYR A 233 -5.79 -10.29 14.69
C TYR A 233 -5.68 -8.95 13.95
N TYR A 234 -6.21 -8.88 12.73
CA TYR A 234 -6.17 -7.68 11.89
C TYR A 234 -7.59 -7.19 11.60
N PHE A 235 -8.07 -6.23 12.41
CA PHE A 235 -9.39 -5.63 12.24
C PHE A 235 -9.37 -4.60 11.11
N ILE A 236 -10.14 -4.85 10.05
CA ILE A 236 -10.09 -4.06 8.81
C ILE A 236 -11.49 -3.84 8.22
N GLY A 237 -11.59 -2.93 7.24
CA GLY A 237 -12.73 -2.87 6.32
C GLY A 237 -12.55 -3.85 5.15
N LYS A 238 -13.65 -4.29 4.53
CA LYS A 238 -13.63 -5.30 3.45
C LYS A 238 -12.68 -4.99 2.28
N ASP A 239 -12.50 -3.72 1.94
CA ASP A 239 -11.62 -3.31 0.83
C ASP A 239 -10.13 -3.61 1.10
N ASN A 240 -9.79 -3.94 2.36
CA ASN A 240 -8.43 -4.25 2.77
C ASN A 240 -8.11 -5.75 2.83
N ILE A 241 -9.08 -6.63 2.51
CA ILE A 241 -8.90 -8.09 2.62
C ILE A 241 -7.67 -8.55 1.83
N ILE A 242 -7.52 -8.15 0.56
CA ILE A 242 -6.37 -8.53 -0.29
C ILE A 242 -5.02 -8.20 0.37
N PHE A 243 -4.92 -7.04 1.01
CA PHE A 243 -3.66 -6.63 1.64
C PHE A 243 -3.29 -7.52 2.83
N HIS A 244 -4.28 -8.04 3.56
CA HIS A 244 -4.07 -8.79 4.80
C HIS A 244 -4.15 -10.31 4.64
N THR A 245 -4.76 -10.81 3.57
CA THR A 245 -4.88 -12.24 3.30
C THR A 245 -4.02 -12.71 2.12
N ILE A 246 -3.41 -11.79 1.36
CA ILE A 246 -2.56 -12.12 0.20
C ILE A 246 -1.22 -11.40 0.29
N ILE A 247 -1.22 -10.07 0.20
CA ILE A 247 0.03 -9.29 0.05
C ILE A 247 0.90 -9.41 1.29
N TRP A 248 0.36 -9.12 2.47
CA TRP A 248 1.10 -9.19 3.73
C TRP A 248 1.56 -10.63 4.06
N PRO A 249 0.70 -11.66 3.98
CA PRO A 249 1.15 -13.04 4.13
C PRO A 249 2.22 -13.47 3.12
N ALA A 250 2.17 -13.03 1.86
CA ALA A 250 3.21 -13.31 0.87
C ALA A 250 4.56 -12.71 1.29
N MET A 251 4.55 -11.45 1.75
CA MET A 251 5.75 -10.77 2.25
C MET A 251 6.32 -11.49 3.47
N LEU A 252 5.48 -11.88 4.43
CA LEU A 252 5.89 -12.66 5.60
C LEU A 252 6.43 -14.04 5.22
N MET A 253 5.80 -14.75 4.28
CA MET A 253 6.25 -16.04 3.77
C MET A 253 7.60 -15.96 3.04
N GLY A 254 7.87 -14.83 2.38
CA GLY A 254 9.14 -14.58 1.69
C GLY A 254 10.25 -14.15 2.65
N TYR A 255 9.93 -13.30 3.62
CA TYR A 255 10.85 -12.85 4.67
C TYR A 255 11.20 -14.00 5.63
N GLY A 256 10.25 -14.89 5.93
CA GLY A 256 10.44 -16.06 6.79
C GLY A 256 10.46 -15.72 8.29
N GLU A 257 10.44 -16.76 9.14
CA GLU A 257 10.58 -16.64 10.60
C GLU A 257 9.54 -15.77 11.33
N LEU A 258 8.47 -15.35 10.64
CA LEU A 258 7.38 -14.55 11.21
C LEU A 258 6.05 -15.27 11.00
N ASN A 259 5.20 -15.20 12.01
CA ASN A 259 3.85 -15.76 12.00
C ASN A 259 2.97 -15.05 10.98
N LEU A 260 2.15 -15.83 10.30
CA LEU A 260 1.10 -15.32 9.44
C LEU A 260 -0.11 -14.83 10.26
N PRO A 261 -0.99 -14.00 9.69
CA PRO A 261 -2.22 -13.59 10.35
C PRO A 261 -3.03 -14.78 10.87
N TYR A 262 -3.42 -14.76 12.14
CA TYR A 262 -4.34 -15.78 12.65
C TYR A 262 -5.76 -15.50 12.16
N ASP A 263 -6.24 -14.26 12.27
CA ASP A 263 -7.57 -13.88 11.81
C ASP A 263 -7.57 -12.47 11.22
N VAL A 264 -8.45 -12.24 10.25
CA VAL A 264 -8.62 -10.96 9.55
C VAL A 264 -10.10 -10.55 9.62
N PRO A 265 -10.60 -10.09 10.79
CA PRO A 265 -11.98 -9.64 10.90
C PRO A 265 -12.24 -8.41 10.01
N ALA A 266 -12.96 -8.63 8.90
CA ALA A 266 -13.35 -7.59 7.97
C ALA A 266 -14.81 -7.17 8.17
N ASN A 267 -15.05 -5.86 8.30
CA ASN A 267 -16.40 -5.28 8.41
C ASN A 267 -16.84 -4.61 7.09
N GLU A 268 -18.14 -4.62 6.87
CA GLU A 268 -18.82 -3.92 5.77
C GLU A 268 -18.86 -2.41 6.00
N PHE A 269 -19.27 -1.67 4.96
CA PHE A 269 -19.42 -0.22 5.05
C PHE A 269 -20.53 0.18 6.03
N LEU A 270 -20.30 1.30 6.72
CA LEU A 270 -21.34 2.00 7.47
C LEU A 270 -22.18 2.83 6.50
N THR A 271 -23.50 2.64 6.51
CA THR A 271 -24.46 3.50 5.79
C THR A 271 -25.12 4.48 6.78
N ILE A 272 -25.39 5.69 6.31
CA ILE A 272 -26.16 6.70 7.05
C ILE A 272 -27.35 7.05 6.17
N GLU A 273 -28.56 6.73 6.66
CA GLU A 273 -29.83 6.95 5.97
C GLU A 273 -30.04 6.18 4.63
N GLY A 274 -29.25 5.12 4.39
CA GLY A 274 -29.41 4.21 3.25
C GLY A 274 -28.40 4.46 2.16
#